data_AF-E4XGH2-F1
#
_entry.id   AF-E4XGH2-F1
#
_cell.length_a   1.000
_cell.length_b   1.000
_cell.length_c   1.000
_cell.angle_alpha   90.00
_cell.angle_beta   90.00
_cell.angle_gamma   90.00
#
_symmetry.space_group_name_H-M   'P 1'
#
loop_
_entity.id
_entity.type
_entity.pdbx_description
1 polymer ?
#
loop_
_entity_poly.entity_id
_entity_poly.type
_entity_poly.pdbx_seq_one_letter_code
_entity_poly.pdbx_strand_id
1 'polypeptide(L)'
;MKLSAYFFACASAKVMFHTRNPVDCHDSCVLNRVCQFWTFDNRPDPETEQKRHECHHQNYDSYESIHEAEFMQCGSFAEEQGAVHRNCRFEFGDNDFGRKFIQTHTPKECMEIYNLCRECSAYEWKEYDTVTGEVNGESVTEHVPGHCLLFI
;
A
#
# COMPACT_ATOMS: atom_id res chain seq x y z
N MET A 1 34.57 1.92 18.67
CA MET A 1 33.35 2.66 18.24
C MET A 1 32.41 1.65 17.61
N LYS A 2 31.30 1.32 18.27
CA LYS A 2 30.26 0.45 17.70
C LYS A 2 29.42 1.32 16.77
N LEU A 3 29.49 1.10 15.45
CA LEU A 3 28.50 1.63 14.53
C LEU A 3 27.19 0.90 14.85
N SER A 4 26.29 1.55 15.59
CA SER A 4 24.88 1.16 15.58
C SER A 4 24.38 1.41 14.16
N ALA A 5 24.30 0.34 13.38
CA ALA A 5 23.39 0.31 12.25
C ALA A 5 21.99 0.49 12.84
N TYR A 6 21.47 1.71 12.75
CA TYR A 6 20.03 1.92 12.82
C TYR A 6 19.47 1.13 11.65
N PHE A 7 19.02 -0.09 11.93
CA PHE A 7 18.08 -0.78 11.07
C PHE A 7 16.86 0.13 11.06
N PHE A 8 16.76 1.00 10.05
CA PHE A 8 15.48 1.47 9.60
C PHE A 8 14.70 0.20 9.28
N ALA A 9 13.76 -0.16 10.16
CA ALA A 9 12.76 -1.14 9.82
C ALA A 9 12.22 -0.71 8.44
N CYS A 10 12.35 -1.61 7.47
CA CYS A 10 11.84 -1.38 6.14
C CYS A 10 10.32 -1.29 6.28
N ALA A 11 9.79 -0.07 6.43
CA ALA A 11 8.37 0.16 6.40
C ALA A 11 7.83 -0.48 5.13
N SER A 12 7.09 -1.58 5.28
CA SER A 12 6.57 -2.30 4.13
C SER A 12 5.43 -1.47 3.54
N ALA A 13 5.63 -1.03 2.30
CA ALA A 13 4.62 -0.33 1.52
C ALA A 13 3.46 -1.22 1.09
N LYS A 14 3.48 -2.52 1.45
CA LYS A 14 2.51 -3.52 1.03
C LYS A 14 1.18 -3.34 1.73
N VAL A 15 0.44 -2.30 1.40
CA VAL A 15 -0.93 -2.08 1.85
C VAL A 15 -1.94 -2.52 0.79
N MET A 16 -3.09 -3.01 1.24
CA MET A 16 -4.24 -3.28 0.38
C MET A 16 -5.48 -2.61 0.98
N PHE A 17 -6.24 -1.92 0.14
CA PHE A 17 -7.56 -1.35 0.48
C PHE A 17 -8.39 -1.19 -0.79
N HIS A 18 -9.68 -0.92 -0.67
CA HIS A 18 -10.58 -0.84 -1.83
C HIS A 18 -10.65 0.58 -2.39
N THR A 19 -10.46 0.75 -3.71
CA THR A 19 -10.62 2.03 -4.43
C THR A 19 -11.69 1.91 -5.50
N ARG A 20 -12.24 3.04 -5.98
CA ARG A 20 -13.35 2.97 -6.94
C ARG A 20 -12.91 2.48 -8.32
N ASN A 21 -11.67 2.80 -8.71
CA ASN A 21 -11.15 2.60 -10.06
C ASN A 21 -9.60 2.64 -10.06
N PRO A 22 -8.91 2.25 -11.14
CA PRO A 22 -7.43 2.24 -11.17
C PRO A 22 -6.78 3.63 -11.06
N VAL A 23 -7.47 4.71 -11.44
CA VAL A 23 -6.95 6.08 -11.30
C VAL A 23 -6.89 6.46 -9.82
N ASP A 24 -7.93 6.15 -9.05
CA ASP A 24 -7.93 6.35 -7.60
C ASP A 24 -6.84 5.50 -6.90
N CYS A 25 -6.56 4.30 -7.42
CA CYS A 25 -5.46 3.46 -6.93
C CYS A 25 -4.09 4.09 -7.23
N HIS A 26 -3.89 4.60 -8.44
CA HIS A 26 -2.69 5.37 -8.77
C HIS A 26 -2.53 6.61 -7.87
N ASP A 27 -3.57 7.42 -7.74
CA ASP A 27 -3.50 8.70 -7.02
C ASP A 27 -3.21 8.49 -5.53
N SER A 28 -3.75 7.42 -4.94
CA SER A 28 -3.43 7.06 -3.56
C SER A 28 -2.01 6.51 -3.40
N CYS A 29 -1.44 5.84 -4.41
CA CYS A 29 -0.03 5.46 -4.44
C CYS A 29 0.89 6.68 -4.50
N VAL A 30 0.56 7.70 -5.29
CA VAL A 30 1.32 8.97 -5.35
C VAL A 30 1.39 9.67 -3.99
N LEU A 31 0.32 9.59 -3.20
CA LEU A 31 0.26 10.16 -1.85
C LEU A 31 0.98 9.29 -0.80
N ASN A 32 1.19 8.00 -1.08
CA ASN A 32 1.88 7.08 -0.19
C ASN A 32 3.40 7.09 -0.45
N ARG A 33 4.18 7.69 0.45
CA ARG A 33 5.63 7.92 0.28
C ARG A 33 6.47 6.67 0.05
N VAL A 34 5.98 5.51 0.48
CA VAL A 34 6.68 4.23 0.34
C VAL A 34 6.18 3.43 -0.86
N CYS A 35 5.08 3.86 -1.51
CA CYS A 35 4.59 3.23 -2.72
C CYS A 35 5.49 3.58 -3.90
N GLN A 36 5.87 2.55 -4.66
CA GLN A 36 6.56 2.70 -5.94
C GLN A 36 5.74 2.08 -7.07
N PHE A 37 5.03 1.01 -6.76
CA PHE A 37 4.21 0.28 -7.71
C PHE A 37 2.82 0.05 -7.14
N TRP A 38 1.85 -0.05 -8.04
CA TRP A 38 0.48 -0.32 -7.66
C TRP A 38 -0.16 -1.36 -8.58
N THR A 39 -1.11 -2.11 -8.02
CA THR A 39 -1.95 -3.06 -8.77
C THR A 39 -3.40 -2.86 -8.35
N PHE A 40 -4.29 -2.64 -9.32
CA PHE A 40 -5.73 -2.64 -9.15
C PHE A 40 -6.32 -3.98 -9.60
N ASP A 41 -6.88 -4.76 -8.68
CA ASP A 41 -7.56 -6.03 -8.95
C ASP A 41 -9.08 -5.81 -9.07
N ASN A 42 -9.58 -5.95 -10.30
CA ASN A 42 -10.99 -5.85 -10.62
C ASN A 42 -11.57 -7.21 -11.08
N ARG A 43 -10.96 -8.32 -10.65
CA ARG A 43 -11.55 -9.64 -10.82
C ARG A 43 -12.87 -9.73 -10.04
N PRO A 44 -13.84 -10.51 -10.52
CA PRO A 44 -14.98 -10.88 -9.70
C PRO A 44 -14.51 -11.76 -8.55
N ASP A 45 -15.06 -11.53 -7.38
CA ASP A 45 -14.92 -12.41 -6.24
C ASP A 45 -15.65 -13.74 -6.51
N PRO A 46 -15.01 -14.89 -6.27
CA PRO A 46 -15.57 -16.19 -6.64
C PRO A 46 -16.80 -16.59 -5.82
N GLU A 47 -17.02 -15.97 -4.65
CA GLU A 47 -18.14 -16.31 -3.76
C GLU A 47 -19.33 -15.37 -3.98
N THR A 48 -19.05 -14.09 -4.19
CA THR A 48 -20.10 -13.04 -4.26
C THR A 48 -20.37 -12.56 -5.68
N GLU A 49 -19.52 -12.92 -6.66
CA GLU A 49 -19.47 -12.38 -8.02
C GLU A 49 -19.25 -10.86 -8.11
N GLN A 50 -19.09 -10.18 -6.97
CA GLN A 50 -18.86 -8.74 -6.91
C GLN A 50 -17.43 -8.43 -7.34
N LYS A 51 -17.25 -7.26 -7.95
CA LYS A 51 -15.91 -6.77 -8.28
C LYS A 51 -15.12 -6.47 -7.00
N ARG A 52 -13.87 -6.94 -6.96
CA ARG A 52 -12.99 -6.82 -5.79
C ARG A 52 -12.56 -5.39 -5.47
N HIS A 53 -12.29 -4.59 -6.50
CA HIS A 53 -11.87 -3.19 -6.34
C HIS A 53 -10.62 -3.01 -5.46
N GLU A 54 -9.78 -4.03 -5.32
CA GLU A 54 -8.60 -3.99 -4.45
C GLU A 54 -7.51 -3.15 -5.10
N CYS A 55 -6.97 -2.21 -4.34
CA CYS A 55 -5.75 -1.47 -4.66
C CYS A 55 -4.63 -1.96 -3.78
N HIS A 56 -3.57 -2.47 -4.40
CA HIS A 56 -2.38 -2.97 -3.74
C HIS A 56 -1.24 -2.00 -3.99
N HIS A 57 -0.67 -1.41 -2.95
CA HIS A 57 0.57 -0.64 -3.03
C HIS A 57 1.76 -1.56 -2.78
N GLN A 58 2.87 -1.32 -3.46
CA GLN A 58 4.07 -2.16 -3.43
C GLN A 58 5.33 -1.27 -3.43
N ASN A 59 6.42 -1.79 -2.84
CA ASN A 59 7.72 -1.14 -2.80
C ASN A 59 8.66 -1.71 -3.90
N TYR A 60 9.92 -1.28 -3.88
CA TYR A 60 10.95 -1.62 -4.88
C TYR A 60 11.10 -3.12 -5.14
N ASP A 61 10.97 -3.94 -4.09
CA ASP A 61 11.20 -5.38 -4.15
C ASP A 61 10.23 -6.10 -5.10
N SER A 62 9.12 -5.44 -5.48
CA SER A 62 8.14 -5.96 -6.42
C SER A 62 8.48 -5.70 -7.89
N TYR A 63 9.49 -4.90 -8.24
CA TYR A 63 9.78 -4.52 -9.63
C TYR A 63 10.11 -5.73 -10.53
N GLU A 64 10.87 -6.70 -10.02
CA GLU A 64 11.33 -7.85 -10.82
C GLU A 64 10.22 -8.88 -11.11
N SER A 65 9.01 -8.65 -10.62
CA SER A 65 7.93 -9.65 -10.60
C SER A 65 6.63 -9.14 -11.23
N ILE A 66 6.73 -8.38 -12.33
CA ILE A 66 5.56 -8.07 -13.14
C ILE A 66 5.06 -9.31 -13.89
N HIS A 67 3.76 -9.57 -13.79
CA HIS A 67 3.09 -10.72 -14.40
C HIS A 67 1.90 -10.27 -15.25
N GLU A 68 1.60 -11.02 -16.30
CA GLU A 68 0.34 -10.91 -17.03
C GLU A 68 -0.81 -11.44 -16.15
N ALA A 69 -1.88 -10.66 -16.03
CA ALA A 69 -3.02 -11.00 -15.18
C ALA A 69 -4.31 -10.33 -15.68
N GLU A 70 -5.25 -11.12 -16.18
CA GLU A 70 -6.54 -10.61 -16.64
C GLU A 70 -7.33 -9.90 -15.53
N PHE A 71 -8.08 -8.86 -15.93
CA PHE A 71 -8.87 -7.99 -15.05
C PHE A 71 -8.07 -7.22 -14.00
N MET A 72 -6.74 -7.21 -14.13
CA MET A 72 -5.87 -6.37 -13.32
C MET A 72 -5.24 -5.26 -14.15
N GLN A 73 -4.90 -4.19 -13.46
CA GLN A 73 -4.21 -3.04 -14.02
C GLN A 73 -3.09 -2.66 -13.06
N CYS A 74 -1.96 -2.26 -13.58
CA CYS A 74 -0.80 -1.95 -12.75
C CYS A 74 -0.03 -0.77 -13.34
N GLY A 75 0.84 -0.19 -12.52
CA GLY A 75 1.68 0.92 -12.92
C GLY A 75 2.66 1.31 -11.83
N SER A 76 3.40 2.39 -12.08
CA SER A 76 4.27 3.00 -11.07
C SER A 76 3.73 4.36 -10.64
N PHE A 77 4.19 4.85 -9.49
CA PHE A 77 3.86 6.19 -8.99
C PHE A 77 4.39 7.32 -9.90
N ALA A 78 5.36 7.03 -10.76
CA ALA A 78 6.05 8.01 -11.59
C ALA A 78 5.37 8.22 -12.96
N GLU A 79 4.34 7.43 -13.27
CA GLU A 79 3.63 7.54 -14.53
C GLU A 79 2.67 8.73 -14.54
N GLU A 80 2.34 9.24 -15.72
CA GLU A 80 1.32 10.27 -15.84
C GLU A 80 -0.04 9.72 -15.40
N GLN A 81 -0.85 10.55 -14.75
CA GLN A 81 -2.18 10.15 -14.31
C GLN A 81 -3.01 9.63 -15.51
N GLY A 82 -3.49 8.39 -15.41
CA GLY A 82 -4.25 7.73 -16.47
C GLY A 82 -3.42 6.94 -17.48
N ALA A 83 -2.08 6.95 -17.38
CA ALA A 83 -1.24 5.95 -18.01
C ALA A 83 -1.42 4.62 -17.28
N VAL A 84 -2.41 3.84 -17.70
CA VAL A 84 -2.77 2.58 -17.05
C VAL A 84 -2.44 1.41 -17.95
N HIS A 85 -1.52 0.55 -17.50
CA HIS A 85 -1.24 -0.72 -18.15
C HIS A 85 -2.32 -1.73 -17.79
N ARG A 86 -2.83 -2.44 -18.80
CA ARG A 86 -3.89 -3.45 -18.62
C ARG A 86 -3.29 -4.84 -18.60
N ASN A 87 -4.02 -5.74 -17.95
CA ASN A 87 -3.69 -7.15 -17.84
C ASN A 87 -2.34 -7.40 -17.16
N CYS A 88 -2.02 -6.63 -16.12
CA CYS A 88 -0.77 -6.75 -15.41
C CYS A 88 -0.94 -6.63 -13.90
N ARG A 89 0.00 -7.22 -13.17
CA ARG A 89 0.14 -7.09 -11.71
C ARG A 89 1.60 -7.25 -11.31
N PHE A 90 1.97 -6.70 -10.17
CA PHE A 90 3.20 -7.10 -9.50
C PHE A 90 2.93 -8.24 -8.52
N GLU A 91 3.96 -8.97 -8.12
CA GLU A 91 3.84 -10.03 -7.13
C GLU A 91 3.46 -9.48 -5.75
N PHE A 92 2.46 -10.11 -5.14
CA PHE A 92 2.09 -9.86 -3.75
C PHE A 92 3.06 -10.69 -2.90
N GLY A 93 4.02 -10.04 -2.24
CA GLY A 93 4.90 -10.77 -1.33
C GLY A 93 4.11 -11.30 -0.14
N ASP A 94 4.13 -12.63 0.07
CA ASP A 94 3.32 -13.31 1.09
C ASP A 94 3.78 -13.06 2.54
N ASN A 95 4.96 -12.46 2.77
CA ASN A 95 5.65 -12.57 4.07
C ASN A 95 6.29 -11.28 4.59
N ASP A 96 5.63 -10.13 4.47
CA ASP A 96 6.15 -8.94 5.15
C ASP A 96 5.60 -8.85 6.57
N PHE A 97 6.50 -9.08 7.52
CA PHE A 97 6.31 -8.79 8.92
C PHE A 97 6.31 -7.26 9.13
N GLY A 98 5.22 -6.73 9.67
CA GLY A 98 5.04 -5.31 9.95
C GLY A 98 3.58 -4.89 9.77
N ARG A 99 3.13 -3.87 10.50
CA ARG A 99 1.82 -3.29 10.18
C ARG A 99 1.95 -2.58 8.83
N LYS A 100 0.97 -2.82 7.96
CA LYS A 100 0.88 -2.21 6.64
C LYS A 100 0.44 -0.77 6.82
N PHE A 101 1.35 0.18 6.62
CA PHE A 101 1.06 1.60 6.79
C PHE A 101 1.09 2.33 5.45
N ILE A 102 0.23 3.34 5.35
CA ILE A 102 0.30 4.33 4.28
C ILE A 102 1.08 5.52 4.85
N GLN A 103 2.32 5.72 4.39
CA GLN A 103 3.13 6.83 4.88
C GLN A 103 2.77 8.12 4.15
N THR A 104 2.40 9.16 4.90
CA THR A 104 1.97 10.47 4.38
C THR A 104 2.69 11.57 5.14
N HIS A 105 3.04 12.67 4.48
CA HIS A 105 3.67 13.83 5.12
C HIS A 105 2.70 14.58 6.01
N THR A 106 1.41 14.60 5.65
CA THR A 106 0.44 15.48 6.32
C THR A 106 -0.90 14.78 6.59
N PRO A 107 -1.67 15.26 7.60
CA PRO A 107 -3.04 14.79 7.80
C PRO A 107 -3.94 15.01 6.58
N LYS A 108 -3.64 16.04 5.78
CA LYS A 108 -4.40 16.35 4.56
C LYS A 108 -4.25 15.24 3.52
N GLU A 109 -3.03 14.76 3.28
CA GLU A 109 -2.77 13.65 2.36
C GLU A 109 -3.48 12.37 2.82
N CYS A 110 -3.49 12.08 4.13
CA CYS A 110 -4.24 10.95 4.68
C CYS A 110 -5.76 11.06 4.43
N MET A 111 -6.33 12.27 4.62
CA MET A 111 -7.73 12.54 4.28
C MET A 111 -8.01 12.38 2.77
N GLU A 112 -7.08 12.79 1.90
CA GLU A 112 -7.20 12.59 0.45
C GLU A 112 -7.23 11.12 0.08
N ILE A 113 -6.35 10.29 0.67
CA ILE A 113 -6.36 8.84 0.50
C ILE A 113 -7.68 8.23 1.00
N TYR A 114 -8.18 8.67 2.16
CA TYR A 114 -9.49 8.24 2.66
C TYR A 114 -10.61 8.53 1.67
N ASN A 115 -10.61 9.70 1.02
CA ASN A 115 -11.62 10.06 0.01
C ASN A 115 -11.54 9.22 -1.28
N LEU A 116 -10.40 8.58 -1.54
CA LEU A 116 -10.19 7.64 -2.65
C LEU A 116 -10.56 6.20 -2.26
N CYS A 117 -10.64 5.91 -0.96
CA CYS A 117 -11.02 4.61 -0.45
C CYS A 117 -12.55 4.41 -0.55
N ARG A 118 -12.97 3.39 -1.29
CA ARG A 118 -14.37 3.08 -1.55
C ARG A 118 -15.11 2.60 -0.30
N GLU A 119 -14.44 1.83 0.54
CA GLU A 119 -15.08 1.07 1.63
C GLU A 119 -14.58 1.49 3.01
N CYS A 120 -13.80 2.56 3.11
CA CYS A 120 -13.31 3.05 4.38
C CYS A 120 -14.41 3.79 5.14
N SER A 121 -14.61 3.42 6.41
CA SER A 121 -15.55 4.05 7.33
C SER A 121 -14.96 5.24 8.07
N ALA A 122 -13.65 5.25 8.31
CA ALA A 122 -12.93 6.32 8.98
C ALA A 122 -11.46 6.36 8.58
N TYR A 123 -10.75 7.41 9.02
CA TYR A 123 -9.30 7.50 8.95
C TYR A 123 -8.72 8.16 10.21
N GLU A 124 -7.46 7.85 10.50
CA GLU A 124 -6.67 8.52 11.54
C GLU A 124 -5.28 8.82 10.97
N TRP A 125 -4.79 10.04 11.20
CA TRP A 125 -3.41 10.39 10.90
C TRP A 125 -2.61 10.54 12.17
N LYS A 126 -1.42 9.95 12.20
CA LYS A 126 -0.49 10.05 13.32
C LYS A 126 0.81 10.64 12.84
N GLU A 127 1.26 11.69 13.52
CA GLU A 127 2.56 12.32 13.27
C GLU A 127 3.72 11.37 13.60
N TYR A 128 3.56 10.59 14.67
CA TYR A 128 4.52 9.59 15.12
C TYR A 128 3.80 8.47 15.86
N ASP A 129 4.12 7.21 15.56
CA ASP A 129 3.61 6.05 16.29
C ASP A 129 4.73 5.05 16.53
N THR A 130 4.56 4.23 17.57
CA THR A 130 5.49 3.16 17.91
C THR A 130 4.72 1.85 17.89
N VAL A 131 5.17 0.94 17.05
CA VAL A 131 4.46 -0.27 16.69
C VAL A 131 5.29 -1.45 17.14
N THR A 132 4.77 -2.21 18.09
CA THR A 132 5.43 -3.44 18.55
C THR A 132 4.71 -4.64 17.96
N GLY A 133 5.47 -5.51 17.28
CA GLY A 133 5.01 -6.78 16.74
C GLY A 133 5.94 -7.92 17.15
N GLU A 134 5.56 -9.15 16.80
CA GLU A 134 6.42 -10.33 16.95
C GLU A 134 6.84 -10.84 15.58
N VAL A 135 8.14 -11.06 15.38
CA VAL A 135 8.73 -11.61 14.16
C VAL A 135 9.61 -12.78 14.56
N ASN A 136 9.29 -13.99 14.07
CA ASN A 136 10.01 -15.21 14.44
C ASN A 136 10.12 -15.46 15.96
N GLY A 137 9.12 -15.02 16.75
CA GLY A 137 9.10 -15.15 18.21
C GLY A 137 9.89 -14.07 18.96
N GLU A 138 10.46 -13.08 18.27
CA GLU A 138 11.13 -11.93 18.88
C GLU A 138 10.23 -10.69 18.78
N SER A 139 10.18 -9.90 19.86
CA SER A 139 9.45 -8.63 19.85
C SER A 139 10.27 -7.57 19.09
N VAL A 140 9.70 -7.08 17.99
CA VAL A 140 10.27 -6.01 17.16
C VAL A 140 9.45 -4.75 17.38
N THR A 141 10.12 -3.65 17.71
CA THR A 141 9.50 -2.33 17.84
C THR A 141 9.96 -1.44 16.69
N GLU A 142 9.00 -0.93 15.92
CA GLU A 142 9.20 -0.02 14.80
C GLU A 142 8.65 1.36 15.15
N HIS A 143 9.39 2.40 14.76
CA HIS A 143 8.96 3.78 14.88
C HIS A 143 8.53 4.29 13.51
N VAL A 144 7.24 4.62 13.37
CA VAL A 144 6.65 5.02 12.11
C VAL A 144 6.35 6.51 12.14
N PRO A 145 7.04 7.32 11.31
CA PRO A 145 6.72 8.73 11.18
C PRO A 145 5.58 8.91 10.17
N GLY A 146 4.65 9.84 10.45
CA GLY A 146 3.64 10.32 9.51
C GLY A 146 2.93 9.22 8.73
N HIS A 147 1.89 8.62 9.30
CA HIS A 147 1.13 7.56 8.62
C HIS A 147 -0.37 7.72 8.78
N CYS A 148 -1.04 7.22 7.76
CA CYS A 148 -2.47 7.12 7.65
C CYS A 148 -2.92 5.72 8.03
N LEU A 149 -3.92 5.65 8.90
CA LEU A 149 -4.67 4.46 9.23
C LEU A 149 -6.05 4.57 8.59
N LEU A 150 -6.39 3.60 7.76
CA LEU A 150 -7.71 3.47 7.17
C LEU A 150 -8.49 2.40 7.93
N PHE A 151 -9.76 2.68 8.23
CA PHE A 151 -10.67 1.72 8.85
C PHE A 151 -11.63 1.21 7.78
N ILE A 152 -11.54 -0.08 7.44
CA ILE A 152 -12.36 -0.78 6.42
C ILE A 152 -13.41 -1.62 7.14
#